data_AF-A0A835EGF4-F1
#
_entry.id   AF-A0A835EGF4-F1
#
_cell.length_a   1.000
_cell.length_b   1.000
_cell.length_c   1.000
_cell.angle_alpha   90.00
_cell.angle_beta   90.00
_cell.angle_gamma   90.00
#
_symmetry.space_group_name_H-M   'P 1'
#
loop_
_entity.id
_entity.type
_entity.pdbx_description
1 polymer ?
#
loop_
_entity_poly.entity_id
_entity_poly.type
_entity_poly.pdbx_seq_one_letter_code
_entity_poly.pdbx_strand_id
1 'polypeptide(L)' 'MIICSRQAFGSTIYREIVIIAVWCIWCHRNSIIFDGQCLSFAAWRRCFRQEVDLVTLRVNPELKDKLVSFVSSL' A
#
# COMPACT_ATOMS: atom_id res chain seq x y z
N MET A 1 9.66 8.93 -13.91
CA MET A 1 9.03 8.30 -12.73
C MET A 1 9.84 7.12 -12.17
N ILE A 2 10.26 6.12 -12.94
CA ILE A 2 11.05 4.96 -12.44
C ILE A 2 12.40 5.36 -11.81
N ILE A 3 13.05 6.43 -12.28
CA ILE A 3 14.36 6.89 -11.79
C ILE A 3 14.27 7.46 -10.37
N CYS A 4 13.25 8.25 -10.05
CA CYS A 4 13.02 8.75 -8.69
C CYS A 4 12.69 7.61 -7.73
N SER A 5 11.90 6.63 -8.17
CA SER A 5 11.62 5.41 -7.40
C SER A 5 12.90 4.58 -7.15
N ARG A 6 13.84 4.55 -8.11
CA ARG A 6 15.17 3.94 -7.95
C ARG A 6 16.08 4.71 -6.98
N GLN A 7 15.97 6.03 -6.90
CA GLN A 7 16.72 6.83 -5.92
C GLN A 7 16.15 6.70 -4.50
N ALA A 8 14.84 6.46 -4.37
CA ALA A 8 14.20 6.10 -3.10
C ALA A 8 14.38 4.61 -2.75
N PHE A 9 14.94 3.79 -3.65
CA PHE A 9 15.20 2.37 -3.43
C PHE A 9 16.33 2.23 -2.41
N GLY A 10 15.97 1.79 -1.20
CA GLY A 10 16.82 1.87 0.01
C GLY A 10 16.14 2.61 1.16
N SER A 11 15.08 3.38 0.87
CA SER A 11 14.18 3.92 1.88
C SER A 11 13.40 2.79 2.56
N THR A 12 13.37 2.81 3.89
CA THR A 12 12.65 1.83 4.74
C THR A 12 11.19 1.66 4.34
N ILE A 13 10.58 2.68 3.71
CA ILE A 13 9.16 2.65 3.32
C ILE A 13 8.89 1.84 2.06
N TYR A 14 9.87 1.66 1.17
CA TYR A 14 9.64 1.01 -0.13
C TYR A 14 9.16 -0.43 0.05
N ARG A 15 9.83 -1.17 0.94
CA ARG A 15 9.48 -2.56 1.24
C ARG A 15 8.04 -2.65 1.77
N GLU A 16 7.69 -1.81 2.74
CA GLU A 16 6.35 -1.80 3.33
C GLU A 16 5.28 -1.50 2.29
N ILE A 17 5.48 -0.47 1.46
CA ILE A 17 4.55 -0.11 0.39
C ILE A 17 4.34 -1.27 -0.58
N VAL A 18 5.42 -1.94 -1.01
CA VAL A 18 5.32 -3.06 -1.96
C VAL A 18 4.61 -4.26 -1.34
N ILE A 19 4.94 -4.62 -0.09
CA ILE A 19 4.28 -5.74 0.61
C ILE A 19 2.78 -5.47 0.72
N ILE A 20 2.40 -4.28 1.18
CA ILE A 20 0.98 -3.90 1.34
C ILE A 20 0.28 -3.86 -0.03
N ALA A 21 0.92 -3.33 -1.07
CA ALA A 21 0.35 -3.28 -2.41
C ALA A 21 0.06 -4.68 -2.96
N VAL A 22 1.01 -5.62 -2.83
CA VAL A 22 0.85 -7.01 -3.28
C VAL A 22 -0.22 -7.73 -2.46
N TRP A 23 -0.26 -7.52 -1.15
CA TRP A 23 -1.34 -8.02 -0.28
C TRP A 23 -2.72 -7.54 -0.77
N CYS A 24 -2.87 -6.25 -1.05
CA CYS A 24 -4.13 -5.69 -1.54
C CYS A 24 -4.51 -6.24 -2.92
N ILE A 25 -3.54 -6.52 -3.80
CA ILE A 25 -3.81 -7.18 -5.09
C ILE A 25 -4.39 -8.58 -4.86
N TRP A 26 -3.80 -9.33 -3.93
CA TRP A 26 -4.28 -10.66 -3.56
C TRP A 26 -5.70 -10.61 -2.99
N CYS A 27 -5.98 -9.70 -2.05
CA CYS A 27 -7.33 -9.49 -1.50
C CYS A 27 -8.33 -9.11 -2.60
N HIS A 28 -7.97 -8.17 -3.49
CA HIS A 28 -8.86 -7.74 -4.58
C HIS A 28 -9.17 -8.90 -5.53
N ARG A 29 -8.16 -9.71 -5.92
CA ARG A 29 -8.37 -10.92 -6.73
C ARG A 29 -9.29 -11.92 -6.03
N ASN A 30 -9.10 -12.15 -4.74
CA ASN A 30 -9.94 -13.06 -3.99
C ASN A 30 -11.38 -12.58 -3.91
N SER A 31 -11.61 -11.28 -3.73
CA SER A 31 -12.97 -10.73 -3.73
C SER A 31 -13.70 -10.91 -5.07
N ILE A 32 -12.96 -10.91 -6.20
CA ILE A 32 -13.53 -11.20 -7.51
C ILE A 32 -13.92 -12.68 -7.62
N ILE A 33 -13.04 -13.58 -7.16
CA ILE A 33 -13.22 -15.03 -7.30
C ILE A 33 -14.31 -15.55 -6.34
N PHE A 34 -14.28 -15.11 -5.09
CA PHE A 34 -15.11 -15.68 -4.01
C PHE A 34 -16.37 -14.85 -3.71
N ASP A 35 -16.32 -13.51 -3.91
CA ASP A 35 -17.42 -12.61 -3.55
C ASP A 35 -18.11 -11.97 -4.77
N GLY A 36 -17.75 -12.38 -5.98
CA GLY A 36 -18.33 -11.88 -7.23
C GLY A 36 -18.12 -10.38 -7.49
N GLN A 37 -17.12 -9.77 -6.85
CA GLN A 37 -16.79 -8.36 -7.06
C GLN A 37 -16.22 -8.11 -8.46
N CYS A 38 -16.25 -6.85 -8.91
CA CYS A 38 -15.67 -6.46 -10.19
C CYS A 38 -14.24 -5.92 -10.05
N LEU A 39 -13.46 -6.01 -11.13
CA LEU A 39 -12.16 -5.36 -11.21
C LEU A 39 -12.31 -3.84 -11.02
N SER A 40 -11.68 -3.29 -9.99
CA SER A 40 -11.77 -1.86 -9.67
C SER A 40 -10.49 -1.37 -9.02
N PHE A 41 -9.80 -0.47 -9.69
CA PHE A 41 -8.62 0.19 -9.12
C PHE A 41 -8.97 1.02 -7.89
N ALA A 42 -10.17 1.63 -7.86
CA ALA A 42 -10.63 2.38 -6.70
C ALA A 42 -10.85 1.49 -5.47
N ALA A 43 -11.41 0.29 -5.66
CA ALA A 43 -11.59 -0.68 -4.58
C ALA A 43 -10.25 -1.15 -4.02
N TRP A 44 -9.30 -1.51 -4.90
CA TRP A 44 -7.94 -1.86 -4.52
C TRP A 44 -7.23 -0.71 -3.77
N ARG A 45 -7.30 0.53 -4.29
CA ARG A 45 -6.67 1.71 -3.68
C ARG A 45 -7.24 2.01 -2.29
N ARG A 46 -8.55 1.80 -2.09
CA ARG A 46 -9.18 1.94 -0.76
C ARG A 46 -8.65 0.91 0.22
N CYS A 47 -8.57 -0.36 -0.18
CA CYS A 47 -7.97 -1.43 0.62
C CYS A 47 -6.50 -1.10 0.96
N PHE A 48 -5.74 -0.62 -0.02
CA PHE A 48 -4.36 -0.18 0.19
C PHE A 48 -4.23 0.91 1.26
N ARG A 49 -5.05 1.96 1.22
CA ARG A 49 -5.05 3.00 2.27
C ARG A 49 -5.35 2.42 3.65
N GLN A 50 -6.38 1.59 3.75
CA GLN A 50 -6.77 0.95 5.03
C GLN A 50 -5.65 0.08 5.60
N GLU A 51 -4.96 -0.69 4.76
CA GLU A 51 -3.85 -1.54 5.18
C GLU A 51 -2.63 -0.72 5.62
N VAL A 52 -2.32 0.39 4.94
CA VAL A 52 -1.27 1.30 5.41
C VAL A 52 -1.64 1.88 6.78
N ASP A 53 -2.87 2.34 6.98
CA ASP A 53 -3.33 2.87 8.27
C ASP A 53 -3.12 1.84 9.40
N LEU A 54 -3.44 0.57 9.16
CA LEU A 54 -3.20 -0.52 10.13
C LEU A 54 -1.71 -0.76 10.39
N VAL A 55 -0.85 -0.69 9.37
CA VAL A 55 0.60 -0.83 9.53
C VAL A 55 1.17 0.33 10.35
N THR A 56 0.64 1.55 10.22
CA THR A 56 1.12 2.70 11.01
C THR A 56 0.96 2.53 12.52
N LEU A 57 0.08 1.63 12.97
CA LEU A 57 -0.11 1.31 14.38
C LEU A 57 0.99 0.40 14.95
N ARG A 58 1.80 -0.24 14.10
CA ARG A 58 2.76 -1.29 14.48
C ARG A 58 4.21 -0.92 14.23
N VAL A 59 4.47 0.12 13.43
CA VAL A 59 5.82 0.58 13.08
C VAL A 59 6.29 1.67 14.04
N ASN A 60 7.60 1.92 14.04
CA ASN A 60 8.17 3.03 14.79
C ASN A 60 7.67 4.40 14.27
N PRO A 61 7.73 5.47 15.08
CA PRO A 61 7.20 6.79 14.69
C PRO A 61 7.81 7.37 13.41
N GLU A 62 9.12 7.21 13.19
CA GLU A 62 9.78 7.73 11.99
C GLU A 62 9.26 7.07 10.71
N LEU A 63 9.04 5.76 10.73
CA LEU A 63 8.47 5.01 9.62
C LEU A 63 6.99 5.36 9.43
N LYS A 64 6.24 5.52 10.53
CA LYS A 64 4.85 5.98 10.49
C LYS A 64 4.73 7.32 9.75
N ASP A 65 5.52 8.33 10.12
CA ASP A 65 5.43 9.66 9.53
C ASP A 65 5.72 9.63 8.02
N LYS A 66 6.71 8.83 7.61
CA LYS A 66 7.04 8.64 6.19
C LYS A 66 5.89 7.93 5.43
N LEU A 67 5.25 6.92 6.02
CA LEU A 67 4.11 6.23 5.41
C LEU A 67 2.88 7.12 5.28
N VAL A 68 2.55 7.89 6.32
CA VAL A 68 1.42 8.83 6.30
C VAL A 68 1.63 9.93 5.27
N SER A 69 2.85 10.48 5.19
CA SER A 69 3.22 11.47 4.17
C SER A 69 3.06 10.90 2.76
N PHE A 70 3.53 9.67 2.52
CA PHE A 70 3.36 8.99 1.23
C PHE A 70 1.88 8.78 0.88
N VAL A 71 1.06 8.25 1.79
CA VAL A 71 -0.37 8.02 1.54
C VAL A 71 -1.15 9.30 1.30
N SER A 72 -0.79 10.38 1.99
CA SER A 72 -1.41 11.70 1.79
C SER A 72 -1.07 12.30 0.43
N SER A 73 0.06 11.91 -0.18
CA SER A 73 0.48 12.34 -1.52
C SER A 73 -0.14 11.54 -2.68
N LEU A 74 -0.79 10.40 -2.38
CA LEU A 74 -1.45 9.52 -3.35
C LEU A 74 -2.85 10.02 -3.69
#